data_AF-A0A2D5B9M2-F1
#
_entry.id   AF-A0A2D5B9M2-F1
#
_cell.length_a   1.000
_cell.length_b   1.000
_cell.length_c   1.000
_cell.angle_alpha   90.00
_cell.angle_beta   90.00
_cell.angle_gamma   90.00
#
_symmetry.space_group_name_H-M   'P 1'
#
loop_
_entity.id
_entity.type
_entity.pdbx_description
1 polymer ?
#
loop_
_entity_poly.entity_id
_entity_poly.type
_entity_poly.pdbx_seq_one_letter_code
_entity_poly.pdbx_strand_id
1 'polypeptide(L)'
;MVDRPPRGTIASMFRPLILVILWAVLLPGTSVLGHVVQQGIVGEGTPFATRWYSHDSEVDGPTVLIVGGMHGDEPAGHRAASQIATWSVDRGRIIVVPAANPPALADRTRRIPGLEEDAGDLNRHFPVIDGTVTPTGPAAPSLWSFVVSVEPDVVIDLHEGYGFRAAGSKSVGSSIITHRRADDAAQASMLEAVNTGIEDPERRFVPLRTIVAGSLARGAAVSLDAEGHIFETTTAKQPLSRRCRQHRTMVAARLVALDMIEDASIVNQMVCPDDARPTIAIYDGGGAGGASQGRRFEAQLPGCRVDRIGPADIRAGCLGQFDAVIFPGGSGSGQAKAIQQSGRDSVRSFVKDGGAYIGVCAGAYLALDNYSWSLQLLALDSFDREHWRRGRAMLRIDLTESGHEVFDAGDSTLDISFRQGPLMRSSVELDGREEAEVLAWFRTGVGENGADPQVMVDTPAIVRGRFGSGRVLLFSPHPEKTDGLESWLRSALDWSIEREPVGREIPVASP
;
A
#
# COMPACT_ATOMS: atom_id res chain seq x y z
N MET A 1 28.75 72.45 17.28
CA MET A 1 29.56 73.06 18.34
C MET A 1 29.15 72.39 19.63
N VAL A 2 30.10 71.74 20.29
CA VAL A 2 29.96 71.03 21.56
C VAL A 2 29.69 72.05 22.67
N ASP A 3 28.84 71.73 23.64
CA ASP A 3 29.16 72.12 25.01
C ASP A 3 28.61 71.14 26.05
N ARG A 4 29.51 70.73 26.96
CA ARG A 4 29.26 69.84 28.11
C ARG A 4 28.78 70.66 29.30
N PRO A 5 28.13 69.99 30.28
CA PRO A 5 28.49 70.25 31.68
C PRO A 5 28.53 68.91 32.50
N PRO A 6 28.74 68.89 33.84
CA PRO A 6 29.92 68.26 34.46
C PRO A 6 29.61 67.04 35.35
N ARG A 7 30.69 66.43 35.87
CA ARG A 7 30.72 65.29 36.79
C ARG A 7 30.24 65.64 38.22
N GLY A 8 29.59 64.68 38.88
CA GLY A 8 29.38 64.69 40.34
C GLY A 8 28.65 63.45 40.84
N THR A 9 29.40 62.55 41.50
CA THR A 9 29.00 61.25 42.04
C THR A 9 28.42 61.39 43.45
N ILE A 10 27.24 60.85 43.75
CA ILE A 10 26.84 60.41 45.12
C ILE A 10 25.95 59.17 45.01
N ALA A 11 26.33 58.13 45.75
CA ALA A 11 25.63 56.88 45.93
C ALA A 11 24.57 56.97 47.04
N SER A 12 23.42 56.31 46.87
CA SER A 12 23.00 55.15 47.69
C SER A 12 21.48 54.98 47.80
N MET A 13 21.10 53.71 48.02
CA MET A 13 19.88 53.20 48.66
C MET A 13 18.62 52.96 47.81
N PHE A 14 18.60 51.75 47.24
CA PHE A 14 17.60 50.69 47.43
C PHE A 14 16.11 51.06 47.59
N ARG A 15 15.33 50.70 46.56
CA ARG A 15 13.94 50.25 46.64
C ARG A 15 13.78 49.00 45.76
N PRO A 16 13.11 47.92 46.22
CA PRO A 16 13.01 46.68 45.47
C PRO A 16 11.93 46.82 44.39
N LEU A 17 12.30 46.63 43.13
CA LEU A 17 11.35 46.42 42.04
C LEU A 17 11.32 44.92 41.74
N ILE A 18 10.13 44.33 41.91
CA ILE A 18 9.84 42.93 41.62
C ILE A 18 10.16 42.66 40.14
N LEU A 19 11.22 41.90 39.89
CA LEU A 19 11.55 41.39 38.57
C LEU A 19 10.79 40.08 38.38
N VAL A 20 9.72 40.11 37.59
CA VAL A 20 9.07 38.88 37.09
C VAL A 20 10.02 38.25 36.08
N ILE A 21 10.83 37.28 36.52
CA ILE A 21 11.62 36.43 35.62
C ILE A 21 10.66 35.41 35.04
N LEU A 22 10.16 35.66 33.83
CA LEU A 22 9.53 34.63 33.01
C LEU A 22 10.63 33.63 32.63
N TRP A 23 10.66 32.50 33.31
CA TRP A 23 11.39 31.32 32.84
C TRP A 23 10.67 30.79 31.60
N ALA A 24 11.12 31.21 30.42
CA ALA A 24 10.81 30.48 29.20
C ALA A 24 11.56 29.15 29.27
N VAL A 25 10.86 28.10 29.69
CA VAL A 25 11.32 26.72 29.52
C VAL A 25 11.35 26.47 28.01
N LEU A 26 12.54 26.61 27.42
CA LEU A 26 12.84 26.10 26.09
C LEU A 26 12.84 24.57 26.17
N LEU A 27 11.65 23.99 26.05
CA LEU A 27 11.55 22.60 25.62
C LEU A 27 12.13 22.54 24.20
N PRO A 28 13.10 21.65 23.91
CA PRO A 28 13.47 21.37 22.54
C PRO A 28 12.27 20.66 21.89
N GLY A 29 11.37 21.45 21.32
CA GLY A 29 10.44 20.97 20.33
C GLY A 29 11.28 20.53 19.14
N THR A 30 11.49 19.23 19.00
CA THR A 30 11.86 18.66 17.71
C THR A 30 10.75 19.04 16.74
N SER A 31 10.93 20.14 16.02
CA SER A 31 10.17 20.40 14.81
C SER A 31 10.54 19.26 13.87
N VAL A 32 9.64 18.28 13.72
CA VAL A 32 9.61 17.47 12.50
C VAL A 32 9.35 18.49 11.41
N LEU A 33 10.40 18.91 10.69
CA LEU A 33 10.24 19.66 9.46
C LEU A 33 9.46 18.73 8.54
N GLY A 34 8.14 18.94 8.46
CA GLY A 34 7.32 18.25 7.48
C GLY A 34 7.84 18.63 6.10
N HIS A 35 8.46 17.69 5.40
CA HIS A 35 8.90 17.88 4.03
C HIS A 35 7.70 18.37 3.21
N VAL A 36 7.81 19.59 2.65
CA VAL A 36 6.71 20.20 1.92
C VAL A 36 6.67 19.60 0.52
N VAL A 37 5.81 18.60 0.32
CA VAL A 37 5.51 18.07 -1.02
C VAL A 37 4.68 19.12 -1.76
N GLN A 38 5.27 19.71 -2.81
CA GLN A 38 4.52 20.54 -3.75
C GLN A 38 3.57 19.65 -4.55
N GLN A 39 2.39 20.17 -4.88
CA GLN A 39 1.42 19.45 -5.69
C GLN A 39 0.67 20.39 -6.62
N GLY A 40 0.10 19.82 -7.68
CA GLY A 40 -0.77 20.54 -8.59
C GLY A 40 -1.56 19.60 -9.48
N ILE A 41 -2.26 20.16 -10.45
CA ILE A 41 -3.11 19.40 -11.39
C ILE A 41 -2.59 19.64 -12.81
N VAL A 42 -2.33 18.55 -13.54
CA VAL A 42 -2.13 18.56 -14.99
C VAL A 42 -3.49 18.43 -15.66
N GLY A 43 -3.78 19.25 -16.68
CA GLY A 43 -5.01 19.12 -17.46
C GLY A 43 -6.28 19.48 -16.69
N GLU A 44 -6.19 20.46 -15.78
CA GLU A 44 -7.33 20.95 -15.00
C GLU A 44 -8.53 21.33 -15.89
N GLY A 45 -9.74 21.00 -15.44
CA GLY A 45 -10.97 21.22 -16.21
C GLY A 45 -11.22 20.20 -17.32
N THR A 46 -10.37 19.19 -17.49
CA THR A 46 -10.57 18.08 -18.43
C THR A 46 -10.87 16.76 -17.72
N PRO A 47 -11.45 15.75 -18.40
CA PRO A 47 -11.58 14.39 -17.86
C PRO A 47 -10.23 13.71 -17.51
N PHE A 48 -9.12 14.26 -17.99
CA PHE A 48 -7.76 13.77 -17.75
C PHE A 48 -7.04 14.54 -16.65
N ALA A 49 -7.74 15.41 -15.92
CA ALA A 49 -7.18 16.12 -14.78
C ALA A 49 -6.53 15.13 -13.81
N THR A 50 -5.24 15.30 -13.55
CA THR A 50 -4.48 14.38 -12.70
C THR A 50 -3.51 15.12 -11.79
N ARG A 51 -3.31 14.59 -10.58
CA ARG A 51 -2.40 15.17 -9.60
C ARG A 51 -0.96 14.84 -9.95
N TRP A 52 -0.10 15.80 -9.68
CA TRP A 52 1.35 15.58 -9.59
C TRP A 52 1.84 16.00 -8.21
N TYR A 53 2.95 15.39 -7.79
CA TYR A 53 3.63 15.67 -6.53
C TYR A 53 5.10 15.93 -6.80
N SER A 54 5.73 16.76 -5.98
CA SER A 54 7.17 17.01 -6.07
C SER A 54 7.80 17.22 -4.71
N HIS A 55 8.97 16.64 -4.54
CA HIS A 55 9.89 17.00 -3.47
C HIS A 55 11.15 17.60 -4.11
N ASP A 56 11.46 18.84 -3.76
CA ASP A 56 12.70 19.52 -4.10
C ASP A 56 13.57 19.57 -2.84
N SER A 57 14.81 19.09 -2.94
CA SER A 57 15.76 19.10 -1.83
C SER A 57 16.35 20.49 -1.56
N GLU A 58 16.18 21.45 -2.48
CA GLU A 58 16.88 22.74 -2.52
C GLU A 58 18.41 22.60 -2.68
N VAL A 59 18.91 21.39 -2.94
CA VAL A 59 20.31 21.08 -3.21
C VAL A 59 20.47 20.75 -4.69
N ASP A 60 21.40 21.43 -5.36
CA ASP A 60 21.69 21.25 -6.79
C ASP A 60 21.87 19.77 -7.17
N GLY A 61 21.02 19.29 -8.07
CA GLY A 61 21.01 17.92 -8.54
C GLY A 61 20.03 17.71 -9.69
N PRO A 62 19.93 16.47 -10.19
CA PRO A 62 19.08 16.17 -11.33
C PRO A 62 17.60 16.26 -10.99
N THR A 63 16.78 16.50 -12.01
CA THR A 63 15.32 16.43 -11.95
C THR A 63 14.82 15.10 -12.52
N VAL A 64 14.15 14.30 -11.69
CA VAL A 64 13.59 13.00 -12.07
C VAL A 64 12.07 13.05 -12.10
N LEU A 65 11.49 12.84 -13.28
CA LEU A 65 10.05 12.71 -13.49
C LEU A 65 9.64 11.24 -13.58
N ILE A 66 8.69 10.83 -12.76
CA ILE A 66 8.13 9.48 -12.70
C ILE A 66 6.66 9.52 -13.09
N VAL A 67 6.27 8.70 -14.06
CA VAL A 67 4.89 8.65 -14.57
C VAL A 67 4.35 7.23 -14.44
N GLY A 68 3.17 7.11 -13.86
CA GLY A 68 2.41 5.86 -13.75
C GLY A 68 1.02 5.99 -14.37
N GLY A 69 0.43 4.85 -14.73
CA GLY A 69 -0.97 4.81 -15.18
C GLY A 69 -1.19 5.39 -16.58
N MET A 70 -0.23 5.21 -17.50
CA MET A 70 -0.44 5.43 -18.93
C MET A 70 -1.57 4.57 -19.49
N HIS A 71 -1.61 3.30 -19.06
CA HIS A 71 -2.66 2.33 -19.34
C HIS A 71 -3.42 1.99 -18.06
N GLY A 72 -4.74 1.85 -18.16
CA GLY A 72 -5.61 1.60 -17.00
C GLY A 72 -5.68 0.16 -16.53
N ASP A 73 -5.29 -0.80 -17.37
CA ASP A 73 -5.20 -2.23 -17.03
C ASP A 73 -3.83 -2.63 -16.45
N GLU A 74 -2.95 -1.65 -16.22
CA GLU A 74 -1.60 -1.78 -15.67
C GLU A 74 -1.51 -1.14 -14.26
N PRO A 75 -2.20 -1.71 -13.25
CA PRO A 75 -2.34 -1.08 -11.94
C PRO A 75 -1.04 -0.96 -11.13
N ALA A 76 0.00 -1.75 -11.41
CA ALA A 76 1.21 -1.71 -10.58
C ALA A 76 2.01 -0.41 -10.75
N GLY A 77 2.13 0.11 -11.97
CA GLY A 77 2.82 1.37 -12.23
C GLY A 77 2.12 2.55 -11.53
N HIS A 78 0.79 2.63 -11.65
CA HIS A 78 -0.02 3.63 -10.96
C HIS A 78 0.13 3.57 -9.42
N ARG A 79 0.05 2.38 -8.83
CA ARG A 79 0.15 2.23 -7.38
C ARG A 79 1.56 2.46 -6.86
N ALA A 80 2.57 1.99 -7.58
CA ALA A 80 3.97 2.27 -7.23
C ALA A 80 4.27 3.77 -7.29
N ALA A 81 3.84 4.47 -8.34
CA ALA A 81 3.98 5.92 -8.42
C ALA A 81 3.24 6.63 -7.26
N SER A 82 2.04 6.17 -6.91
CA SER A 82 1.30 6.74 -5.76
C SER A 82 2.05 6.58 -4.43
N GLN A 83 2.80 5.49 -4.27
CA GLN A 83 3.65 5.21 -3.10
C GLN A 83 4.95 6.01 -3.12
N ILE A 84 5.51 6.24 -4.31
CA ILE A 84 6.73 7.06 -4.51
C ILE A 84 6.45 8.55 -4.33
N ALA A 85 5.20 9.00 -4.50
CA ALA A 85 4.83 10.41 -4.42
C ALA A 85 5.13 11.09 -3.06
N THR A 86 5.40 10.32 -2.00
CA THR A 86 5.83 10.83 -0.68
C THR A 86 7.34 10.80 -0.47
N TRP A 87 8.11 10.23 -1.40
CA TRP A 87 9.55 10.08 -1.24
C TRP A 87 10.23 11.43 -1.25
N SER A 88 11.12 11.64 -0.26
CA SER A 88 12.04 12.75 -0.23
C SER A 88 13.37 12.36 -0.87
N VAL A 89 14.06 13.36 -1.40
CA VAL A 89 15.41 13.23 -1.95
C VAL A 89 16.34 14.19 -1.23
N ASP A 90 17.60 13.82 -1.06
CA ASP A 90 18.65 14.61 -0.41
C ASP A 90 19.30 15.61 -1.37
N ARG A 91 19.16 15.35 -2.67
CA ARG A 91 19.72 16.18 -3.74
C ARG A 91 18.86 16.14 -5.00
N GLY A 92 18.78 17.27 -5.70
CA GLY A 92 17.94 17.46 -6.87
C GLY A 92 16.45 17.47 -6.54
N ARG A 93 15.63 17.09 -7.53
CA ARG A 93 14.17 17.16 -7.46
C ARG A 93 13.52 15.91 -8.00
N ILE A 94 12.55 15.37 -7.29
CA ILE A 94 11.67 14.29 -7.76
C ILE A 94 10.28 14.87 -8.05
N ILE A 95 9.70 14.49 -9.19
CA ILE A 95 8.31 14.78 -9.57
C ILE A 95 7.61 13.47 -9.94
N VAL A 96 6.39 13.28 -9.48
CA VAL A 96 5.61 12.06 -9.68
C VAL A 96 4.22 12.39 -10.20
N VAL A 97 3.81 11.75 -11.30
CA VAL A 97 2.45 11.76 -11.85
C VAL A 97 1.88 10.35 -11.73
N PRO A 98 1.11 10.03 -10.67
CA PRO A 98 0.69 8.64 -10.43
C PRO A 98 -0.35 8.10 -11.39
N ALA A 99 -1.19 8.97 -11.97
CA ALA A 99 -2.38 8.56 -12.71
C ALA A 99 -2.49 9.35 -14.01
N ALA A 100 -1.62 9.08 -14.98
CA ALA A 100 -1.57 9.90 -16.18
C ALA A 100 -2.78 9.71 -17.13
N ASN A 101 -3.52 8.61 -17.01
CA ASN A 101 -4.79 8.37 -17.71
C ASN A 101 -5.92 8.00 -16.73
N PRO A 102 -6.48 8.96 -15.96
CA PRO A 102 -7.51 8.69 -14.97
C PRO A 102 -8.75 7.97 -15.52
N PRO A 103 -9.30 8.31 -16.71
CA PRO A 103 -10.45 7.59 -17.27
C PRO A 103 -10.17 6.11 -17.53
N ALA A 104 -9.00 5.77 -18.09
CA ALA A 104 -8.64 4.38 -18.33
C ALA A 104 -8.44 3.60 -17.02
N LEU A 105 -7.84 4.22 -16.00
CA LEU A 105 -7.68 3.62 -14.67
C LEU A 105 -9.01 3.32 -13.99
N ALA A 106 -9.98 4.24 -14.10
CA ALA A 106 -11.32 4.08 -13.55
C ALA A 106 -12.04 2.87 -14.19
N ASP A 107 -11.97 2.75 -15.52
CA ASP A 107 -12.61 1.66 -16.28
C ASP A 107 -11.77 0.37 -16.32
N ARG A 108 -10.53 0.42 -15.84
CA ARG A 108 -9.53 -0.66 -15.90
C ARG A 108 -9.30 -1.18 -17.32
N THR A 109 -9.28 -0.26 -18.27
CA THR A 109 -9.03 -0.53 -19.69
C THR A 109 -7.63 -0.09 -20.06
N ARG A 110 -6.99 -0.80 -21.00
CA ARG A 110 -5.69 -0.36 -21.54
C ARG A 110 -5.74 1.05 -22.12
N ARG A 111 -6.80 1.29 -22.88
CA ARG A 111 -7.00 2.50 -23.69
C ARG A 111 -7.96 3.48 -23.00
N ILE A 112 -7.91 4.72 -23.44
CA ILE A 112 -8.90 5.75 -23.15
C ILE A 112 -10.29 5.20 -23.52
N PRO A 113 -11.27 5.20 -22.60
CA PRO A 113 -12.61 4.70 -22.87
C PRO A 113 -13.25 5.37 -24.08
N GLY A 114 -13.83 4.56 -24.96
CA GLY A 114 -14.50 5.01 -26.19
C GLY A 114 -13.57 5.27 -27.38
N LEU A 115 -12.24 5.10 -27.24
CA LEU A 115 -11.28 5.21 -28.34
C LEU A 115 -10.59 3.86 -28.60
N GLU A 116 -10.39 3.54 -29.87
CA GLU A 116 -9.82 2.26 -30.31
C GLU A 116 -8.38 2.40 -30.80
N GLU A 117 -7.70 1.25 -30.85
CA GLU A 117 -6.33 1.12 -31.40
C GLU A 117 -5.35 2.17 -30.83
N ASP A 118 -4.52 2.77 -31.69
CA ASP A 118 -3.54 3.78 -31.30
C ASP A 118 -4.19 5.11 -30.89
N ALA A 119 -5.43 5.39 -31.33
CA ALA A 119 -6.15 6.60 -30.93
C ALA A 119 -6.60 6.56 -29.46
N GLY A 120 -6.71 5.37 -28.88
CA GLY A 120 -6.99 5.18 -27.45
C GLY A 120 -5.76 4.91 -26.60
N ASP A 121 -4.60 4.61 -27.21
CA ASP A 121 -3.34 4.34 -26.50
C ASP A 121 -2.62 5.67 -26.23
N LEU A 122 -2.74 6.21 -25.01
CA LEU A 122 -2.07 7.46 -24.60
C LEU A 122 -0.58 7.44 -24.93
N ASN A 123 0.07 6.28 -24.82
CA ASN A 123 1.50 6.12 -25.09
C ASN A 123 1.83 5.98 -26.60
N ARG A 124 0.92 6.40 -27.48
CA ARG A 124 1.15 6.65 -28.93
C ARG A 124 1.03 8.12 -29.32
N HIS A 125 0.64 8.98 -28.38
CA HIS A 125 0.29 10.36 -28.66
C HIS A 125 1.42 11.39 -28.44
N PHE A 126 2.67 10.94 -28.33
CA PHE A 126 3.88 11.77 -28.25
C PHE A 126 4.81 11.59 -29.47
N PRO A 127 4.33 11.81 -30.71
CA PRO A 127 5.16 11.64 -31.90
C PRO A 127 6.25 12.71 -31.95
N VAL A 128 7.46 12.30 -32.33
CA VAL A 128 8.58 13.21 -32.56
C VAL A 128 8.64 13.56 -34.05
N ILE A 129 8.51 14.84 -34.36
CA ILE A 129 8.58 15.43 -35.70
C ILE A 129 9.66 16.51 -35.67
N ASP A 130 10.65 16.41 -36.56
CA ASP A 130 11.79 17.34 -36.66
C ASP A 130 12.51 17.58 -35.31
N GLY A 131 12.67 16.53 -34.52
CA GLY A 131 13.33 16.57 -33.22
C GLY A 131 12.46 17.07 -32.06
N THR A 132 11.22 17.50 -32.31
CA THR A 132 10.29 18.01 -31.29
C THR A 132 9.06 17.12 -31.15
N VAL A 133 8.46 17.03 -29.97
CA VAL A 133 7.20 16.29 -29.79
C VAL A 133 6.01 17.19 -30.16
N THR A 134 5.13 16.65 -31.00
CA THR A 134 3.84 17.26 -31.34
C THR A 134 2.73 16.42 -30.70
N PRO A 135 2.31 16.70 -29.45
CA PRO A 135 1.38 15.83 -28.75
C PRO A 135 -0.01 15.86 -29.41
N THR A 136 -0.69 14.72 -29.44
CA THR A 136 -2.00 14.56 -30.12
C THR A 136 -3.06 13.98 -29.19
N GLY A 137 -4.32 13.99 -29.62
CA GLY A 137 -5.42 13.44 -28.83
C GLY A 137 -5.79 14.30 -27.61
N PRO A 138 -6.72 13.81 -26.77
CA PRO A 138 -7.34 14.65 -25.74
C PRO A 138 -6.54 14.77 -24.43
N ALA A 139 -5.57 13.89 -24.18
CA ALA A 139 -4.83 13.82 -22.92
C ALA A 139 -3.36 14.24 -23.04
N ALA A 140 -2.68 13.85 -24.12
CA ALA A 140 -1.24 14.06 -24.27
C ALA A 140 -0.78 15.53 -24.28
N PRO A 141 -1.53 16.51 -24.85
CA PRO A 141 -1.06 17.90 -24.88
C PRO A 141 -0.79 18.49 -23.49
N SER A 142 -1.72 18.31 -22.55
CA SER A 142 -1.57 18.83 -21.19
C SER A 142 -0.41 18.15 -20.45
N LEU A 143 -0.28 16.83 -20.60
CA LEU A 143 0.81 16.08 -19.98
C LEU A 143 2.18 16.45 -20.57
N TRP A 144 2.28 16.60 -21.89
CA TRP A 144 3.53 16.99 -22.54
C TRP A 144 3.92 18.43 -22.17
N SER A 145 2.97 19.37 -22.15
CA SER A 145 3.24 20.74 -21.67
C SER A 145 3.77 20.74 -20.24
N PHE A 146 3.24 19.88 -19.37
CA PHE A 146 3.78 19.70 -18.02
C PHE A 146 5.21 19.14 -18.05
N VAL A 147 5.48 18.09 -18.82
CA VAL A 147 6.83 17.51 -18.96
C VAL A 147 7.84 18.55 -19.43
N VAL A 148 7.50 19.38 -20.43
CA VAL A 148 8.37 20.46 -20.89
C VAL A 148 8.60 21.50 -19.78
N SER A 149 7.56 21.82 -18.99
CA SER A 149 7.67 22.81 -17.92
C SER A 149 8.54 22.39 -16.73
N VAL A 150 8.75 21.08 -16.53
CA VAL A 150 9.59 20.57 -15.44
C VAL A 150 11.04 20.31 -15.86
N GLU A 151 11.36 20.40 -17.15
CA GLU A 151 12.71 20.22 -17.72
C GLU A 151 13.47 19.02 -17.12
N PRO A 152 12.95 17.78 -17.24
CA PRO A 152 13.50 16.64 -16.53
C PRO A 152 14.81 16.14 -17.15
N ASP A 153 15.80 15.84 -16.32
CA ASP A 153 17.01 15.11 -16.72
C ASP A 153 16.72 13.62 -16.95
N VAL A 154 15.75 13.07 -16.21
CA VAL A 154 15.34 11.66 -16.29
C VAL A 154 13.83 11.54 -16.32
N VAL A 155 13.30 10.75 -17.26
CA VAL A 155 11.89 10.37 -17.35
C VAL A 155 11.75 8.85 -17.21
N ILE A 156 11.05 8.42 -16.17
CA ILE A 156 10.75 7.02 -15.87
C ILE A 156 9.25 6.80 -16.06
N ASP A 157 8.89 5.92 -17.00
CA ASP A 157 7.51 5.54 -17.30
C ASP A 157 7.25 4.10 -16.82
N LEU A 158 6.30 3.93 -15.90
CA LEU A 158 6.03 2.66 -15.20
C LEU A 158 4.91 1.86 -15.88
N HIS A 159 5.27 0.74 -16.53
CA HIS A 159 4.38 -0.12 -17.32
C HIS A 159 4.36 -1.57 -16.85
N GLU A 160 3.43 -2.33 -17.40
CA GLU A 160 3.35 -3.77 -17.19
C GLU A 160 3.19 -4.58 -18.49
N GLY A 161 4.05 -5.58 -18.66
CA GLY A 161 3.93 -6.60 -19.68
C GLY A 161 3.22 -7.86 -19.16
N TYR A 162 2.53 -8.59 -20.04
CA TYR A 162 1.90 -9.85 -19.68
C TYR A 162 2.90 -10.97 -19.33
N GLY A 163 3.87 -11.23 -20.20
CA GLY A 163 4.76 -12.40 -20.12
C GLY A 163 6.18 -12.05 -19.75
N PHE A 164 6.93 -13.03 -19.25
CA PHE A 164 8.35 -12.87 -18.94
C PHE A 164 9.20 -12.88 -20.21
N ARG A 165 9.90 -11.78 -20.47
CA ARG A 165 10.76 -11.65 -21.64
C ARG A 165 11.91 -12.66 -21.63
N ALA A 166 12.54 -12.90 -20.47
CA ALA A 166 13.62 -13.87 -20.32
C ALA A 166 13.21 -15.32 -20.64
N ALA A 167 11.93 -15.65 -20.49
CA ALA A 167 11.34 -16.95 -20.86
C ALA A 167 11.02 -17.08 -22.36
N GLY A 168 11.47 -16.14 -23.21
CA GLY A 168 11.18 -16.14 -24.65
C GLY A 168 9.80 -15.58 -25.02
N SER A 169 9.10 -14.91 -24.10
CA SER A 169 7.83 -14.25 -24.42
C SER A 169 8.03 -13.10 -25.43
N LYS A 170 7.03 -12.90 -26.30
CA LYS A 170 6.94 -11.70 -27.15
C LYS A 170 6.55 -10.45 -26.35
N SER A 171 5.99 -10.62 -25.16
CA SER A 171 5.73 -9.53 -24.23
C SER A 171 7.04 -8.91 -23.73
N VAL A 172 7.00 -7.65 -23.31
CA VAL A 172 8.14 -6.92 -22.76
C VAL A 172 8.25 -7.02 -21.23
N GLY A 173 7.38 -7.79 -20.57
CA GLY A 173 7.36 -7.91 -19.11
C GLY A 173 8.68 -8.43 -18.53
N SER A 174 9.02 -7.96 -17.34
CA SER A 174 10.32 -8.13 -16.69
C SER A 174 11.43 -7.61 -17.59
N SER A 175 11.37 -6.32 -17.92
CA SER A 175 12.46 -5.64 -18.61
C SER A 175 12.60 -4.19 -18.20
N ILE A 176 13.77 -3.63 -18.48
CA ILE A 176 14.00 -2.18 -18.46
C ILE A 176 14.33 -1.79 -19.89
N ILE A 177 13.58 -0.87 -20.47
CA ILE A 177 13.74 -0.42 -21.85
C ILE A 177 14.35 0.99 -21.85
N THR A 178 15.44 1.17 -22.58
CA THR A 178 16.11 2.47 -22.77
C THR A 178 16.18 2.84 -24.25
N HIS A 179 16.48 4.11 -24.54
CA HIS A 179 16.63 4.60 -25.92
C HIS A 179 18.08 4.91 -26.29
N ARG A 180 18.84 5.60 -25.44
CA ARG A 180 20.18 6.08 -25.77
C ARG A 180 21.23 5.12 -25.25
N ARG A 181 22.36 4.99 -25.97
CA ARG A 181 23.49 4.17 -25.50
C ARG A 181 24.13 4.70 -24.22
N ALA A 182 24.05 6.02 -23.99
CA ALA A 182 24.53 6.65 -22.76
C ALA A 182 23.79 6.11 -21.52
N ASP A 183 22.56 5.64 -21.69
CA ASP A 183 21.70 5.15 -20.61
C ASP A 183 22.02 3.69 -20.20
N ASP A 184 22.92 2.99 -20.91
CA ASP A 184 23.21 1.56 -20.71
C ASP A 184 23.76 1.27 -19.29
N ALA A 185 24.57 2.17 -18.72
CA ALA A 185 25.11 2.00 -17.38
C ALA A 185 24.02 2.14 -16.30
N ALA A 186 23.12 3.12 -16.46
CA ALA A 186 21.95 3.28 -15.60
C ALA A 186 21.01 2.07 -15.70
N GLN A 187 20.79 1.56 -16.92
CA GLN A 187 20.02 0.33 -17.14
C GLN A 187 20.59 -0.86 -16.36
N ALA A 188 21.92 -1.04 -16.40
CA ALA A 188 22.58 -2.15 -15.73
C ALA A 188 22.41 -2.11 -14.21
N SER A 189 22.56 -0.94 -13.57
CA SER A 189 22.41 -0.82 -12.10
C SER A 189 20.97 -1.10 -11.64
N MET A 190 19.97 -0.60 -12.37
CA MET A 190 18.56 -0.88 -12.07
C MET A 190 18.21 -2.35 -12.27
N LEU A 191 18.77 -3.00 -13.31
CA LEU A 191 18.61 -4.43 -13.55
C LEU A 191 19.23 -5.28 -12.45
N GLU A 192 20.41 -4.91 -11.96
CA GLU A 192 21.06 -5.58 -10.84
C GLU A 192 20.19 -5.52 -9.58
N ALA A 193 19.70 -4.32 -9.24
CA ALA A 193 18.86 -4.11 -8.07
C ALA A 193 17.56 -4.95 -8.13
N VAL A 194 16.82 -4.89 -9.22
CA VAL A 194 15.52 -5.59 -9.32
C VAL A 194 15.66 -7.12 -9.46
N ASN A 195 16.80 -7.60 -9.98
CA ASN A 195 17.10 -9.03 -10.09
C ASN A 195 17.64 -9.64 -8.79
N THR A 196 17.94 -8.84 -7.78
CA THR A 196 18.41 -9.33 -6.48
C THR A 196 17.36 -10.28 -5.87
N GLY A 197 17.78 -11.51 -5.57
CA GLY A 197 16.90 -12.57 -5.04
C GLY A 197 16.00 -13.26 -6.08
N ILE A 198 16.15 -12.99 -7.38
CA ILE A 198 15.49 -13.74 -8.45
C ILE A 198 16.39 -14.89 -8.93
N GLU A 199 16.14 -16.08 -8.39
CA GLU A 199 16.90 -17.30 -8.69
C GLU A 199 16.55 -17.89 -10.06
N ASP A 200 15.27 -17.86 -10.44
CA ASP A 200 14.78 -18.40 -11.71
C ASP A 200 15.20 -17.49 -12.87
N PRO A 201 16.10 -17.94 -13.78
CA PRO A 201 16.59 -17.11 -14.87
C PRO A 201 15.49 -16.70 -15.86
N GLU A 202 14.44 -17.51 -16.01
CA GLU A 202 13.30 -17.20 -16.89
C GLU A 202 12.42 -16.07 -16.34
N ARG A 203 12.61 -15.69 -15.07
CA ARG A 203 11.88 -14.61 -14.40
C ARG A 203 12.69 -13.35 -14.18
N ARG A 204 13.95 -13.33 -14.62
CA ARG A 204 14.81 -12.16 -14.46
C ARG A 204 14.37 -11.02 -15.37
N PHE A 205 14.58 -9.81 -14.88
CA PHE A 205 14.52 -8.61 -15.69
C PHE A 205 15.68 -8.59 -16.67
N VAL A 206 15.39 -8.24 -17.93
CA VAL A 206 16.40 -8.17 -18.99
C VAL A 206 16.47 -6.78 -19.61
N PRO A 207 17.62 -6.37 -20.15
CA PRO A 207 17.72 -5.11 -20.89
C PRO A 207 17.01 -5.24 -22.23
N LEU A 208 16.20 -4.23 -22.58
CA LEU A 208 15.74 -4.01 -23.94
C LEU A 208 16.21 -2.63 -24.41
N ARG A 209 16.44 -2.53 -25.72
CA ARG A 209 16.80 -1.28 -26.39
C ARG A 209 15.67 -0.86 -27.32
N THR A 210 15.55 0.44 -27.53
CA THR A 210 14.58 1.08 -28.41
C THR A 210 13.19 1.16 -27.78
N ILE A 211 12.93 2.28 -27.12
CA ILE A 211 11.59 2.68 -26.72
C ILE A 211 10.70 2.86 -27.97
N VAL A 212 9.43 2.47 -27.87
CA VAL A 212 8.44 2.55 -28.97
C VAL A 212 8.19 4.00 -29.40
N ALA A 213 7.96 4.21 -30.71
CA ALA A 213 7.60 5.52 -31.25
C ALA A 213 6.24 6.00 -30.71
N GLY A 214 6.11 7.32 -30.51
CA GLY A 214 4.89 7.92 -29.95
C GLY A 214 4.76 7.82 -28.43
N SER A 215 5.71 7.20 -27.74
CA SER A 215 5.70 7.10 -26.28
C SER A 215 6.28 8.33 -25.58
N LEU A 216 5.81 8.58 -24.35
CA LEU A 216 6.26 9.69 -23.53
C LEU A 216 7.78 9.64 -23.28
N ALA A 217 8.29 8.49 -22.81
CA ALA A 217 9.70 8.32 -22.49
C ALA A 217 10.61 8.52 -23.71
N ARG A 218 10.19 8.07 -24.91
CA ARG A 218 10.95 8.34 -26.14
C ARG A 218 10.87 9.81 -26.53
N GLY A 219 9.70 10.43 -26.41
CA GLY A 219 9.51 11.86 -26.67
C GLY A 219 10.47 12.71 -25.84
N ALA A 220 10.55 12.45 -24.54
CA ALA A 220 11.50 13.10 -23.65
C ALA A 220 12.96 12.86 -24.06
N ALA A 221 13.33 11.60 -24.34
CA ALA A 221 14.70 11.27 -24.70
C ALA A 221 15.19 11.91 -26.00
N VAL A 222 14.30 12.10 -26.98
CA VAL A 222 14.68 12.67 -28.29
C VAL A 222 14.54 14.19 -28.31
N SER A 223 13.50 14.75 -27.69
CA SER A 223 13.20 16.18 -27.79
C SER A 223 13.76 17.04 -26.66
N LEU A 224 14.05 16.44 -25.51
CA LEU A 224 14.57 17.14 -24.33
C LEU A 224 15.98 16.68 -23.92
N ASP A 225 16.54 15.71 -24.64
CA ASP A 225 17.80 15.03 -24.28
C ASP A 225 17.81 14.44 -22.86
N ALA A 226 16.63 14.05 -22.36
CA ALA A 226 16.47 13.38 -21.07
C ALA A 226 16.87 11.89 -21.14
N GLU A 227 17.26 11.30 -20.01
CA GLU A 227 17.31 9.85 -19.87
C GLU A 227 15.88 9.27 -19.89
N GLY A 228 15.53 8.54 -20.96
CA GLY A 228 14.22 7.90 -21.08
C GLY A 228 14.26 6.43 -20.66
N HIS A 229 13.41 6.06 -19.71
CA HIS A 229 13.28 4.69 -19.23
C HIS A 229 11.82 4.24 -19.24
N ILE A 230 11.56 3.02 -19.75
CA ILE A 230 10.31 2.30 -19.48
C ILE A 230 10.63 1.11 -18.59
N PHE A 231 9.94 1.00 -17.46
CA PHE A 231 10.04 -0.16 -16.57
C PHE A 231 8.84 -1.08 -16.81
N GLU A 232 9.10 -2.33 -17.16
CA GLU A 232 8.07 -3.31 -17.48
C GLU A 232 8.05 -4.41 -16.42
N THR A 233 7.11 -4.37 -15.48
CA THR A 233 6.89 -5.52 -14.58
C THR A 233 6.02 -6.58 -15.29
N THR A 234 5.87 -7.78 -14.69
CA THR A 234 5.14 -8.90 -15.34
C THR A 234 3.85 -9.22 -14.63
N THR A 235 2.70 -9.15 -15.32
CA THR A 235 1.39 -9.46 -14.74
C THR A 235 1.16 -10.97 -14.55
N ALA A 236 1.69 -11.81 -15.43
CA ALA A 236 1.49 -13.26 -15.33
C ALA A 236 2.14 -13.85 -14.06
N LYS A 237 1.30 -14.52 -13.26
CA LYS A 237 1.73 -15.28 -12.06
C LYS A 237 2.52 -14.44 -11.05
N GLN A 238 2.30 -13.13 -11.00
CA GLN A 238 2.86 -12.26 -9.97
C GLN A 238 1.77 -11.50 -9.22
N PRO A 239 1.83 -11.44 -7.88
CA PRO A 239 0.99 -10.55 -7.09
C PRO A 239 1.18 -9.09 -7.46
N LEU A 240 0.17 -8.25 -7.19
CA LEU A 240 0.25 -6.82 -7.43
C LEU A 240 1.31 -6.18 -6.54
N SER A 241 1.38 -6.55 -5.25
CA SER A 241 2.41 -6.03 -4.33
C SER A 241 3.84 -6.24 -4.84
N ARG A 242 4.12 -7.43 -5.39
CA ARG A 242 5.44 -7.77 -5.96
C ARG A 242 5.81 -6.85 -7.12
N ARG A 243 4.86 -6.63 -8.05
CA ARG A 243 5.06 -5.75 -9.21
C ARG A 243 5.26 -4.30 -8.76
N CYS A 244 4.45 -3.81 -7.82
CA CYS A 244 4.64 -2.47 -7.24
C CYS A 244 6.03 -2.33 -6.61
N ARG A 245 6.45 -3.31 -5.80
CA ARG A 245 7.77 -3.28 -5.15
C ARG A 245 8.91 -3.31 -6.16
N GLN A 246 8.78 -4.06 -7.25
CA GLN A 246 9.78 -4.08 -8.33
C GLN A 246 9.94 -2.71 -8.99
N HIS A 247 8.84 -2.00 -9.27
CA HIS A 247 8.91 -0.61 -9.74
C HIS A 247 9.64 0.29 -8.75
N ARG A 248 9.26 0.25 -7.46
CA ARG A 248 9.94 1.04 -6.41
C ARG A 248 11.43 0.70 -6.32
N THR A 249 11.82 -0.57 -6.43
CA THR A 249 13.23 -0.99 -6.45
C THR A 249 14.00 -0.41 -7.63
N MET A 250 13.44 -0.45 -8.85
CA MET A 250 14.12 0.12 -10.02
C MET A 250 14.25 1.66 -9.92
N VAL A 251 13.22 2.34 -9.43
CA VAL A 251 13.26 3.79 -9.20
C VAL A 251 14.31 4.14 -8.15
N ALA A 252 14.29 3.50 -6.97
CA ALA A 252 15.27 3.76 -5.92
C ALA A 252 16.70 3.50 -6.39
N ALA A 253 16.93 2.45 -7.17
CA ALA A 253 18.24 2.17 -7.75
C ALA A 253 18.72 3.30 -8.68
N ARG A 254 17.83 3.92 -9.46
CA ARG A 254 18.20 5.08 -10.28
C ARG A 254 18.53 6.29 -9.41
N LEU A 255 17.72 6.59 -8.38
CA LEU A 255 17.93 7.71 -7.48
C LEU A 255 19.26 7.58 -6.71
N VAL A 256 19.60 6.39 -6.22
CA VAL A 256 20.92 6.10 -5.62
C VAL A 256 22.04 6.34 -6.64
N ALA A 257 21.90 5.82 -7.87
CA ALA A 257 22.90 6.00 -8.92
C ALA A 257 23.03 7.46 -9.42
N LEU A 258 22.08 8.33 -9.09
CA LEU A 258 22.12 9.77 -9.36
C LEU A 258 22.64 10.58 -8.16
N ASP A 259 22.95 9.92 -7.04
CA ASP A 259 23.31 10.57 -5.77
C ASP A 259 22.21 11.54 -5.31
N MET A 260 20.95 11.09 -5.40
CA MET A 260 19.77 11.81 -4.92
C MET A 260 19.25 11.28 -3.58
N ILE A 261 19.60 10.04 -3.23
CA ILE A 261 19.30 9.41 -1.94
C ILE A 261 20.50 8.54 -1.54
N GLU A 262 20.74 8.41 -0.23
CA GLU A 262 21.87 7.62 0.31
C GLU A 262 21.76 6.12 -0.05
N ASP A 263 20.58 5.52 0.17
CA ASP A 263 20.38 4.09 -0.07
C ASP A 263 18.94 3.74 -0.52
N ALA A 264 18.74 2.47 -0.88
CA ALA A 264 17.46 1.96 -1.40
C ALA A 264 16.44 1.57 -0.30
N SER A 265 16.66 1.92 0.97
CA SER A 265 15.72 1.62 2.07
C SER A 265 14.37 2.32 1.90
N ILE A 266 14.34 3.44 1.16
CA ILE A 266 13.12 4.18 0.80
C ILE A 266 12.07 3.32 0.08
N VAL A 267 12.47 2.20 -0.55
CA VAL A 267 11.58 1.20 -1.17
C VAL A 267 10.49 0.69 -0.21
N ASN A 268 10.78 0.71 1.10
CA ASN A 268 9.89 0.23 2.15
C ASN A 268 8.83 1.27 2.55
N GLN A 269 8.98 2.53 2.12
CA GLN A 269 7.97 3.58 2.29
C GLN A 269 6.89 3.43 1.20
N MET A 270 5.64 3.28 1.64
CA MET A 270 4.47 3.00 0.81
C MET A 270 3.34 4.02 1.01
N VAL A 271 3.63 5.16 1.65
CA VAL A 271 2.64 6.20 1.99
C VAL A 271 2.21 6.97 0.74
N CYS A 272 0.93 7.31 0.62
CA CYS A 272 0.44 8.20 -0.44
C CYS A 272 0.18 9.61 0.14
N PRO A 273 0.47 10.71 -0.58
CA PRO A 273 0.28 12.04 -0.02
C PRO A 273 -1.20 12.40 0.24
N ASP A 274 -2.12 11.74 -0.45
CA ASP A 274 -3.57 12.00 -0.41
C ASP A 274 -4.31 11.18 0.68
N ASP A 275 -3.60 10.64 1.67
CA ASP A 275 -4.10 9.55 2.53
C ASP A 275 -5.45 9.84 3.22
N ALA A 276 -6.51 9.35 2.56
CA ALA A 276 -7.77 9.05 3.19
C ALA A 276 -7.53 8.09 4.35
N ARG A 277 -7.98 8.47 5.54
CA ARG A 277 -7.96 7.58 6.71
C ARG A 277 -9.27 6.81 6.79
N PRO A 278 -9.22 5.52 7.11
CA PRO A 278 -8.05 4.75 7.54
C PRO A 278 -7.18 4.19 6.40
N THR A 279 -5.94 3.87 6.73
CA THR A 279 -4.94 3.27 5.84
C THR A 279 -4.85 1.76 6.07
N ILE A 280 -5.06 0.96 5.01
CA ILE A 280 -5.29 -0.48 5.10
C ILE A 280 -4.33 -1.25 4.21
N ALA A 281 -3.65 -2.20 4.83
CA ALA A 281 -2.84 -3.18 4.11
C ALA A 281 -3.65 -4.44 3.80
N ILE A 282 -3.63 -4.90 2.55
CA ILE A 282 -4.17 -6.22 2.17
C ILE A 282 -3.03 -7.13 1.71
N TYR A 283 -2.86 -8.28 2.36
CA TYR A 283 -1.89 -9.27 1.94
C TYR A 283 -2.33 -9.96 0.62
N ASP A 284 -1.48 -9.96 -0.41
CA ASP A 284 -1.74 -10.65 -1.69
C ASP A 284 -0.61 -11.60 -2.13
N GLY A 285 0.30 -11.92 -1.22
CA GLY A 285 1.44 -12.80 -1.48
C GLY A 285 1.12 -14.30 -1.54
N GLY A 286 2.17 -15.12 -1.43
CA GLY A 286 2.04 -16.58 -1.43
C GLY A 286 1.03 -17.07 -0.39
N GLY A 287 0.16 -18.01 -0.79
CA GLY A 287 -0.92 -18.52 0.06
C GLY A 287 -2.18 -17.67 0.10
N ALA A 288 -2.21 -16.45 -0.43
CA ALA A 288 -3.45 -15.70 -0.65
C ALA A 288 -4.21 -16.19 -1.89
N GLY A 289 -5.51 -15.86 -1.99
CA GLY A 289 -6.27 -16.01 -3.22
C GLY A 289 -5.79 -15.10 -4.36
N GLY A 290 -6.39 -15.26 -5.54
CA GLY A 290 -5.98 -14.51 -6.74
C GLY A 290 -6.41 -13.04 -6.76
N ALA A 291 -6.02 -12.33 -7.82
CA ALA A 291 -6.24 -10.88 -7.96
C ALA A 291 -7.71 -10.44 -7.88
N SER A 292 -8.67 -11.30 -8.26
CA SER A 292 -10.10 -11.03 -8.15
C SER A 292 -10.58 -10.97 -6.70
N GLN A 293 -9.95 -11.72 -5.78
CA GLN A 293 -10.23 -11.61 -4.36
C GLN A 293 -9.73 -10.26 -3.83
N GLY A 294 -8.47 -9.89 -4.11
CA GLY A 294 -7.95 -8.59 -3.69
C GLY A 294 -8.80 -7.41 -4.17
N ARG A 295 -9.28 -7.44 -5.43
CA ARG A 295 -10.16 -6.38 -5.97
C ARG A 295 -11.51 -6.29 -5.25
N ARG A 296 -12.03 -7.43 -4.79
CA ARG A 296 -13.29 -7.50 -4.05
C ARG A 296 -13.15 -6.89 -2.66
N PHE A 297 -12.05 -7.19 -1.95
CA PHE A 297 -11.77 -6.55 -0.67
C PHE A 297 -11.61 -5.03 -0.84
N GLU A 298 -10.87 -4.58 -1.85
CA GLU A 298 -10.71 -3.16 -2.16
C GLU A 298 -12.06 -2.46 -2.41
N ALA A 299 -12.98 -3.09 -3.15
CA ALA A 299 -14.29 -2.53 -3.44
C ALA A 299 -15.21 -2.42 -2.20
N GLN A 300 -14.97 -3.22 -1.16
CA GLN A 300 -15.73 -3.25 0.09
C GLN A 300 -15.12 -2.38 1.19
N LEU A 301 -14.10 -1.58 0.86
CA LEU A 301 -13.46 -0.64 1.77
C LEU A 301 -13.55 0.80 1.23
N PRO A 302 -14.76 1.31 0.93
CA PRO A 302 -14.92 2.67 0.45
C PRO A 302 -14.43 3.67 1.50
N GLY A 303 -13.83 4.77 1.04
CA GLY A 303 -13.29 5.82 1.90
C GLY A 303 -12.00 5.45 2.65
N CYS A 304 -11.44 4.27 2.41
CA CYS A 304 -10.16 3.86 2.96
C CYS A 304 -9.05 4.01 1.92
N ARG A 305 -7.83 4.32 2.36
CA ARG A 305 -6.64 4.11 1.55
C ARG A 305 -6.26 2.63 1.62
N VAL A 306 -6.18 1.94 0.48
CA VAL A 306 -5.89 0.50 0.44
C VAL A 306 -4.68 0.18 -0.43
N ASP A 307 -3.66 -0.41 0.18
CA ASP A 307 -2.46 -0.88 -0.50
C ASP A 307 -2.29 -2.39 -0.34
N ARG A 308 -1.84 -3.04 -1.42
CA ARG A 308 -1.50 -4.47 -1.37
C ARG A 308 -0.05 -4.63 -0.97
N ILE A 309 0.18 -5.50 0.02
CA ILE A 309 1.51 -5.79 0.56
C ILE A 309 1.89 -7.25 0.35
N GLY A 310 3.16 -7.47 0.08
CA GLY A 310 3.73 -8.79 -0.13
C GLY A 310 4.64 -9.22 1.02
N PRO A 311 5.17 -10.45 0.96
CA PRO A 311 6.07 -10.97 1.99
C PRO A 311 7.33 -10.13 2.18
N ALA A 312 7.86 -9.55 1.10
CA ALA A 312 9.05 -8.70 1.17
C ALA A 312 8.75 -7.37 1.87
N ASP A 313 7.58 -6.77 1.63
CA ASP A 313 7.16 -5.53 2.29
C ASP A 313 6.95 -5.75 3.80
N ILE A 314 6.27 -6.85 4.18
CA ILE A 314 6.02 -7.20 5.60
C ILE A 314 7.33 -7.41 6.36
N ARG A 315 8.26 -8.18 5.79
CA ARG A 315 9.58 -8.44 6.41
C ARG A 315 10.44 -7.19 6.51
N ALA A 316 10.19 -6.20 5.64
CA ALA A 316 10.87 -4.91 5.69
C ALA A 316 10.17 -3.89 6.61
N GLY A 317 9.15 -4.31 7.37
CA GLY A 317 8.52 -3.47 8.40
C GLY A 317 7.49 -2.47 7.86
N CYS A 318 6.92 -2.71 6.67
CA CYS A 318 5.97 -1.75 6.08
C CYS A 318 4.70 -1.54 6.92
N LEU A 319 4.34 -2.49 7.80
CA LEU A 319 3.07 -2.50 8.54
C LEU A 319 2.86 -1.29 9.46
N GLY A 320 3.94 -0.68 9.97
CA GLY A 320 3.84 0.51 10.82
C GLY A 320 3.24 1.75 10.12
N GLN A 321 3.04 1.70 8.80
CA GLN A 321 2.42 2.75 7.99
C GLN A 321 0.90 2.60 7.87
N PHE A 322 0.31 1.55 8.43
CA PHE A 322 -1.10 1.21 8.28
C PHE A 322 -1.85 1.19 9.61
N ASP A 323 -3.14 1.50 9.57
CA ASP A 323 -4.04 1.35 10.72
C ASP A 323 -4.49 -0.11 10.89
N ALA A 324 -4.59 -0.87 9.79
CA ALA A 324 -5.00 -2.27 9.81
C ALA A 324 -4.30 -3.12 8.74
N VAL A 325 -4.19 -4.43 9.02
CA VAL A 325 -3.80 -5.45 8.05
C VAL A 325 -4.89 -6.51 7.88
N ILE A 326 -5.19 -6.84 6.62
CA ILE A 326 -6.15 -7.86 6.25
C ILE A 326 -5.43 -9.04 5.59
N PHE A 327 -5.61 -10.22 6.17
CA PHE A 327 -5.21 -11.48 5.56
C PHE A 327 -6.44 -12.19 4.96
N PRO A 328 -6.49 -12.35 3.61
CA PRO A 328 -7.66 -12.91 2.95
C PRO A 328 -7.67 -14.45 2.99
N GLY A 329 -8.70 -15.03 2.35
CA GLY A 329 -8.77 -16.48 2.14
C GLY A 329 -7.63 -17.05 1.28
N GLY A 330 -7.47 -18.38 1.27
CA GLY A 330 -6.37 -19.08 0.61
C GLY A 330 -5.84 -20.24 1.44
N SER A 331 -4.55 -20.24 1.79
CA SER A 331 -3.89 -21.22 2.64
C SER A 331 -3.13 -20.52 3.76
N GLY A 332 -3.59 -20.66 5.02
CA GLY A 332 -2.96 -20.02 6.17
C GLY A 332 -1.49 -20.45 6.35
N SER A 333 -1.22 -21.74 6.22
CA SER A 333 0.16 -22.26 6.23
C SER A 333 1.00 -21.74 5.05
N GLY A 334 0.38 -21.52 3.89
CA GLY A 334 1.01 -20.90 2.73
C GLY A 334 1.37 -19.44 2.97
N GLN A 335 0.47 -18.68 3.61
CA GLN A 335 0.68 -17.30 4.02
C GLN A 335 1.83 -17.22 5.03
N ALA A 336 1.78 -18.02 6.09
CA ALA A 336 2.86 -18.13 7.09
C ALA A 336 4.22 -18.49 6.46
N LYS A 337 4.25 -19.50 5.58
CA LYS A 337 5.47 -19.90 4.86
C LYS A 337 6.03 -18.76 4.02
N ALA A 338 5.18 -18.01 3.34
CA ALA A 338 5.60 -16.93 2.45
C ALA A 338 6.21 -15.76 3.22
N ILE A 339 5.59 -15.33 4.32
CA ILE A 339 6.09 -14.23 5.16
C ILE A 339 7.26 -14.63 6.06
N GLN A 340 7.49 -15.94 6.27
CA GLN A 340 8.56 -16.51 7.09
C GLN A 340 8.44 -16.12 8.57
N GLN A 341 9.37 -16.55 9.42
CA GLN A 341 9.35 -16.22 10.86
C GLN A 341 9.40 -14.71 11.09
N SER A 342 10.33 -14.00 10.46
CA SER A 342 10.46 -12.54 10.63
C SER A 342 9.21 -11.77 10.19
N GLY A 343 8.51 -12.23 9.15
CA GLY A 343 7.25 -11.61 8.75
C GLY A 343 6.11 -11.91 9.73
N ARG A 344 6.08 -13.12 10.33
CA ARG A 344 5.13 -13.43 11.40
C ARG A 344 5.38 -12.58 12.64
N ASP A 345 6.64 -12.38 13.01
CA ASP A 345 7.02 -11.53 14.14
C ASP A 345 6.67 -10.06 13.88
N SER A 346 6.84 -9.60 12.65
CA SER A 346 6.42 -8.27 12.19
C SER A 346 4.91 -8.06 12.33
N VAL A 347 4.10 -9.02 11.85
CA VAL A 347 2.63 -8.94 12.01
C VAL A 347 2.22 -9.00 13.49
N ARG A 348 2.81 -9.91 14.28
CA ARG A 348 2.53 -9.98 15.72
C ARG A 348 2.86 -8.68 16.44
N SER A 349 4.02 -8.08 16.15
CA SER A 349 4.43 -6.81 16.77
C SER A 349 3.50 -5.68 16.38
N PHE A 350 3.17 -5.57 15.09
CA PHE A 350 2.20 -4.58 14.59
C PHE A 350 0.87 -4.63 15.34
N VAL A 351 0.30 -5.83 15.52
CA VAL A 351 -0.97 -5.99 16.25
C VAL A 351 -0.77 -5.70 17.74
N LYS A 352 0.29 -6.24 18.34
CA LYS A 352 0.61 -6.00 19.76
C LYS A 352 0.69 -4.51 20.10
N ASP A 353 1.23 -3.72 19.18
CA ASP A 353 1.46 -2.28 19.36
C ASP A 353 0.25 -1.40 18.98
N GLY A 354 -0.90 -2.01 18.66
CA GLY A 354 -2.16 -1.30 18.43
C GLY A 354 -2.73 -1.39 17.02
N GLY A 355 -2.02 -2.03 16.08
CA GLY A 355 -2.52 -2.28 14.73
C GLY A 355 -3.70 -3.26 14.71
N ALA A 356 -4.66 -3.04 13.82
CA ALA A 356 -5.79 -3.95 13.65
C ALA A 356 -5.44 -5.16 12.76
N TYR A 357 -5.95 -6.34 13.12
CA TYR A 357 -5.87 -7.55 12.27
C TYR A 357 -7.26 -8.06 11.90
N ILE A 358 -7.50 -8.24 10.60
CA ILE A 358 -8.70 -8.90 10.09
C ILE A 358 -8.30 -10.15 9.31
N GLY A 359 -8.76 -11.32 9.77
CA GLY A 359 -8.49 -12.60 9.13
C GLY A 359 -9.75 -13.20 8.51
N VAL A 360 -9.74 -13.50 7.22
CA VAL A 360 -10.86 -14.18 6.54
C VAL A 360 -10.44 -15.58 6.07
N CYS A 361 -11.17 -16.61 6.49
CA CYS A 361 -10.92 -18.02 6.15
C CYS A 361 -9.47 -18.43 6.46
N ALA A 362 -8.57 -18.45 5.46
CA ALA A 362 -7.14 -18.72 5.66
C ALA A 362 -6.45 -17.72 6.57
N GLY A 363 -6.81 -16.44 6.48
CA GLY A 363 -6.33 -15.42 7.42
C GLY A 363 -6.86 -15.64 8.84
N ALA A 364 -8.02 -16.28 9.00
CA ALA A 364 -8.49 -16.69 10.32
C ALA A 364 -7.65 -17.85 10.86
N TYR A 365 -7.40 -18.91 10.07
CA TYR A 365 -6.46 -19.99 10.44
C TYR A 365 -5.09 -19.46 10.86
N LEU A 366 -4.59 -18.44 10.17
CA LEU A 366 -3.29 -17.82 10.44
C LEU A 366 -3.23 -17.17 11.83
N ALA A 367 -4.36 -16.80 12.44
CA ALA A 367 -4.39 -16.15 13.75
C ALA A 367 -4.60 -17.09 14.94
N LEU A 368 -4.91 -18.37 14.72
CA LEU A 368 -5.23 -19.38 15.74
C LEU A 368 -3.99 -19.94 16.45
N ASP A 369 -4.15 -20.59 17.60
CA ASP A 369 -3.05 -21.10 18.42
C ASP A 369 -2.46 -22.43 17.96
N ASN A 370 -3.32 -23.33 17.49
CA ASN A 370 -3.00 -24.75 17.37
C ASN A 370 -2.12 -25.13 16.17
N TYR A 371 -1.41 -24.17 15.58
CA TYR A 371 -0.43 -24.39 14.53
C TYR A 371 0.90 -23.72 14.88
N SER A 372 2.01 -24.46 14.83
CA SER A 372 3.34 -23.89 15.08
C SER A 372 3.78 -22.81 14.08
N TRP A 373 3.12 -22.74 12.92
CA TRP A 373 3.36 -21.75 11.88
C TRP A 373 2.43 -20.52 11.99
N SER A 374 1.41 -20.53 12.86
CA SER A 374 0.47 -19.42 12.94
C SER A 374 1.07 -18.19 13.63
N LEU A 375 0.25 -17.15 13.72
CA LEU A 375 0.51 -15.92 14.43
C LEU A 375 0.04 -15.97 15.87
N GLN A 376 -0.75 -16.95 16.31
CA GLN A 376 -1.20 -17.11 17.72
C GLN A 376 -1.71 -15.79 18.33
N LEU A 377 -2.61 -15.10 17.63
CA LEU A 377 -3.14 -13.79 18.03
C LEU A 377 -4.29 -13.93 19.01
N LEU A 378 -5.16 -14.92 18.82
CA LEU A 378 -6.27 -15.24 19.73
C LEU A 378 -6.10 -16.65 20.27
N ALA A 379 -6.47 -16.85 21.54
CA ALA A 379 -6.45 -18.13 22.23
C ALA A 379 -7.58 -19.06 21.74
N LEU A 380 -7.54 -19.37 20.45
CA LEU A 380 -8.52 -20.18 19.74
C LEU A 380 -7.82 -21.27 18.94
N ASP A 381 -8.37 -22.48 19.00
CA ASP A 381 -7.98 -23.61 18.17
C ASP A 381 -8.92 -23.76 16.97
N SER A 382 -8.40 -24.27 15.85
CA SER A 382 -9.26 -24.94 14.86
C SER A 382 -9.59 -26.35 15.33
N PHE A 383 -10.86 -26.65 15.57
CA PHE A 383 -11.40 -27.98 15.79
C PHE A 383 -11.49 -28.78 14.47
N ASP A 384 -11.63 -30.11 14.58
CA ASP A 384 -11.90 -31.02 13.46
C ASP A 384 -10.93 -30.90 12.26
N ARG A 385 -9.63 -30.77 12.56
CA ARG A 385 -8.58 -30.45 11.58
C ARG A 385 -8.38 -31.49 10.49
N GLU A 386 -8.65 -32.76 10.80
CA GLU A 386 -8.56 -33.84 9.82
C GLU A 386 -9.54 -33.63 8.67
N HIS A 387 -10.67 -32.96 8.94
CA HIS A 387 -11.73 -32.67 7.99
C HIS A 387 -11.79 -31.20 7.57
N TRP A 388 -10.66 -30.49 7.57
CA TRP A 388 -10.63 -29.07 7.14
C TRP A 388 -11.20 -28.86 5.73
N ARG A 389 -11.12 -29.87 4.85
CA ARG A 389 -11.75 -29.87 3.52
C ARG A 389 -13.26 -30.20 3.57
N ARG A 390 -13.99 -29.77 4.61
CA ARG A 390 -15.41 -30.14 4.81
C ARG A 390 -16.43 -29.61 3.81
N GLY A 391 -16.02 -28.80 2.82
CA GLY A 391 -16.86 -28.43 1.69
C GLY A 391 -17.15 -26.93 1.55
N ARG A 392 -18.09 -26.60 0.67
CA ARG A 392 -18.49 -25.22 0.36
C ARG A 392 -20.02 -25.14 0.29
N ALA A 393 -20.61 -24.22 1.03
CA ALA A 393 -22.07 -24.06 1.07
C ALA A 393 -22.45 -22.62 1.46
N MET A 394 -23.71 -22.26 1.23
CA MET A 394 -24.35 -21.19 1.99
C MET A 394 -24.80 -21.79 3.32
N LEU A 395 -24.34 -21.20 4.42
CA LEU A 395 -24.65 -21.67 5.77
C LEU A 395 -25.40 -20.62 6.54
N ARG A 396 -26.32 -21.06 7.39
CA ARG A 396 -27.05 -20.19 8.29
C ARG A 396 -26.16 -19.86 9.49
N ILE A 397 -26.11 -18.59 9.85
CA ILE A 397 -25.51 -18.11 11.09
C ILE A 397 -26.55 -17.35 11.91
N ASP A 398 -26.38 -17.40 13.23
CA ASP A 398 -27.05 -16.50 14.15
C ASP A 398 -26.04 -15.52 14.73
N LEU A 399 -26.35 -14.23 14.67
CA LEU A 399 -25.60 -13.17 15.34
C LEU A 399 -25.89 -13.17 16.84
N THR A 400 -24.86 -12.84 17.62
CA THR A 400 -25.03 -12.42 19.01
C THR A 400 -25.46 -10.95 19.07
N GLU A 401 -25.85 -10.45 20.24
CA GLU A 401 -26.13 -9.02 20.46
C GLU A 401 -24.94 -8.15 20.00
N SER A 402 -23.72 -8.48 20.44
CA SER A 402 -22.50 -7.81 19.97
C SER A 402 -22.26 -7.94 18.47
N GLY A 403 -22.65 -9.08 17.88
CA GLY A 403 -22.59 -9.29 16.42
C GLY A 403 -23.51 -8.32 15.68
N HIS A 404 -24.73 -8.08 16.20
CA HIS A 404 -25.62 -7.06 15.66
C HIS A 404 -25.03 -5.66 15.76
N GLU A 405 -24.49 -5.30 16.93
CA GLU A 405 -23.89 -3.98 17.13
C GLU A 405 -22.73 -3.71 16.17
N VAL A 406 -21.86 -4.69 15.96
CA VAL A 406 -20.70 -4.54 15.06
C VAL A 406 -21.12 -4.42 13.60
N PHE A 407 -22.11 -5.20 13.16
CA PHE A 407 -22.44 -5.30 11.72
C PHE A 407 -23.66 -4.48 11.29
N ASP A 408 -24.36 -3.83 12.24
CA ASP A 408 -25.63 -3.13 12.02
C ASP A 408 -26.62 -3.99 11.19
N ALA A 409 -26.68 -5.28 11.53
CA ALA A 409 -27.44 -6.25 10.77
C ALA A 409 -28.92 -6.18 11.13
N GLY A 410 -29.79 -6.05 10.12
CA GLY A 410 -31.24 -5.98 10.29
C GLY A 410 -31.89 -7.28 10.78
N ASP A 411 -31.31 -8.43 10.42
CA ASP A 411 -31.78 -9.77 10.83
C ASP A 411 -30.74 -10.47 11.71
N SER A 412 -31.21 -11.16 12.76
CA SER A 412 -30.35 -11.94 13.67
C SER A 412 -29.89 -13.26 13.08
N THR A 413 -30.59 -13.74 12.06
CA THR A 413 -30.32 -15.00 11.40
C THR A 413 -30.22 -14.75 9.91
N LEU A 414 -29.11 -15.15 9.30
CA LEU A 414 -28.86 -14.94 7.88
C LEU A 414 -27.97 -16.04 7.29
N ASP A 415 -27.94 -16.12 5.97
CA ASP A 415 -27.10 -17.07 5.25
C ASP A 415 -25.79 -16.41 4.79
N ILE A 416 -24.67 -17.11 4.96
CA ILE A 416 -23.32 -16.63 4.61
C ILE A 416 -22.52 -17.68 3.85
N SER A 417 -21.69 -17.24 2.90
CA SER A 417 -20.85 -18.12 2.10
C SER A 417 -19.75 -18.74 2.96
N PHE A 418 -19.73 -20.06 3.08
CA PHE A 418 -18.66 -20.80 3.75
C PHE A 418 -17.80 -21.58 2.76
N ARG A 419 -16.47 -21.53 2.93
CA ARG A 419 -15.50 -22.24 2.09
C ARG A 419 -14.31 -22.71 2.91
N GLN A 420 -14.51 -23.77 3.69
CA GLN A 420 -13.43 -24.47 4.43
C GLN A 420 -12.74 -23.61 5.52
N GLY A 421 -13.41 -22.57 6.02
CA GLY A 421 -12.90 -21.78 7.14
C GLY A 421 -12.71 -22.61 8.42
N PRO A 422 -11.93 -22.11 9.40
CA PRO A 422 -11.70 -22.83 10.66
C PRO A 422 -13.00 -23.01 11.45
N LEU A 423 -13.16 -24.15 12.08
CA LEU A 423 -14.14 -24.32 13.17
C LEU A 423 -13.46 -23.88 14.46
N MET A 424 -13.73 -22.67 14.92
CA MET A 424 -13.01 -22.08 16.05
C MET A 424 -13.53 -22.63 17.38
N ARG A 425 -12.65 -22.81 18.36
CA ARG A 425 -13.04 -23.12 19.75
C ARG A 425 -12.01 -22.51 20.70
N SER A 426 -12.40 -22.23 21.94
CA SER A 426 -11.47 -21.78 22.98
C SER A 426 -10.31 -22.77 23.14
N SER A 427 -9.08 -22.25 23.19
CA SER A 427 -7.89 -23.07 23.46
C SER A 427 -7.89 -23.54 24.92
N VAL A 428 -7.24 -24.67 25.19
CA VAL A 428 -7.17 -25.23 26.56
C VAL A 428 -6.35 -24.32 27.50
N GLU A 429 -5.34 -23.65 26.95
CA GLU A 429 -4.46 -22.73 27.67
C GLU A 429 -4.62 -21.32 27.10
N LEU A 430 -5.02 -20.36 27.93
CA LEU A 430 -5.17 -18.96 27.53
C LEU A 430 -3.85 -18.17 27.63
N ASP A 431 -2.87 -18.67 28.39
CA ASP A 431 -1.56 -18.02 28.61
C ASP A 431 -1.65 -16.53 29.01
N GLY A 432 -2.65 -16.19 29.85
CA GLY A 432 -2.90 -14.82 30.29
C GLY A 432 -3.55 -13.91 29.23
N ARG A 433 -3.99 -14.46 28.10
CA ARG A 433 -4.79 -13.75 27.09
C ARG A 433 -6.28 -13.80 27.43
N GLU A 434 -7.00 -12.80 26.94
CA GLU A 434 -8.45 -12.71 27.06
C GLU A 434 -9.15 -13.76 26.19
N GLU A 435 -10.30 -14.23 26.65
CA GLU A 435 -11.16 -15.10 25.84
C GLU A 435 -11.75 -14.30 24.68
N ALA A 436 -11.77 -14.88 23.49
CA ALA A 436 -12.36 -14.24 22.32
C ALA A 436 -13.89 -14.22 22.43
N GLU A 437 -14.48 -13.08 22.09
CA GLU A 437 -15.93 -12.91 22.06
C GLU A 437 -16.50 -13.43 20.74
N VAL A 438 -17.58 -14.21 20.81
CA VAL A 438 -18.26 -14.74 19.63
C VAL A 438 -19.31 -13.74 19.12
N LEU A 439 -19.15 -13.32 17.86
CA LEU A 439 -20.09 -12.42 17.17
C LEU A 439 -21.17 -13.18 16.40
N ALA A 440 -20.87 -14.40 15.97
CA ALA A 440 -21.83 -15.23 15.24
C ALA A 440 -21.55 -16.72 15.44
N TRP A 441 -22.62 -17.52 15.42
CA TRP A 441 -22.59 -18.98 15.52
C TRP A 441 -23.09 -19.63 14.24
N PHE A 442 -22.45 -20.70 13.79
CA PHE A 442 -23.02 -21.54 12.73
C PHE A 442 -24.24 -22.31 13.22
N ARG A 443 -25.34 -22.30 12.44
CA ARG A 443 -26.57 -23.06 12.71
C ARG A 443 -26.85 -24.16 11.71
N THR A 444 -26.23 -24.09 10.54
CA THR A 444 -26.14 -25.22 9.62
C THR A 444 -24.69 -25.54 9.34
N GLY A 445 -24.43 -26.79 8.96
CA GLY A 445 -23.09 -27.28 8.63
C GLY A 445 -23.03 -27.84 7.22
N VAL A 446 -21.80 -27.97 6.71
CA VAL A 446 -21.50 -28.69 5.47
C VAL A 446 -20.57 -29.86 5.77
N GLY A 447 -20.79 -30.98 5.08
CA GLY A 447 -20.02 -32.20 5.25
C GLY A 447 -19.67 -32.84 3.90
N GLU A 448 -18.46 -32.56 3.43
CA GLU A 448 -17.80 -33.25 2.33
C GLU A 448 -16.51 -33.91 2.83
N ASN A 449 -15.93 -34.82 2.06
CA ASN A 449 -14.64 -35.47 2.38
C ASN A 449 -14.62 -36.17 3.76
N GLY A 450 -15.75 -36.79 4.16
CA GLY A 450 -15.87 -37.52 5.42
C GLY A 450 -16.24 -36.66 6.64
N ALA A 451 -16.36 -35.34 6.46
CA ALA A 451 -16.79 -34.44 7.53
C ALA A 451 -18.27 -34.65 7.88
N ASP A 452 -18.58 -34.74 9.17
CA ASP A 452 -19.96 -34.66 9.66
C ASP A 452 -20.42 -33.18 9.67
N PRO A 453 -21.53 -32.83 8.98
CA PRO A 453 -22.12 -31.50 9.06
C PRO A 453 -22.46 -31.07 10.50
N GLN A 454 -22.88 -31.99 11.37
CA GLN A 454 -23.31 -31.67 12.74
C GLN A 454 -22.16 -31.15 13.61
N VAL A 455 -20.93 -31.57 13.35
CA VAL A 455 -19.72 -31.10 14.04
C VAL A 455 -19.50 -29.58 13.91
N MET A 456 -20.06 -28.96 12.87
CA MET A 456 -19.96 -27.52 12.63
C MET A 456 -21.06 -26.71 13.29
N VAL A 457 -22.21 -27.33 13.58
CA VAL A 457 -23.34 -26.64 14.21
C VAL A 457 -22.93 -26.19 15.61
N ASP A 458 -23.35 -24.97 15.97
CA ASP A 458 -23.04 -24.31 17.23
C ASP A 458 -21.54 -24.06 17.47
N THR A 459 -20.75 -24.00 16.39
CA THR A 459 -19.38 -23.48 16.45
C THR A 459 -19.33 -21.99 16.10
N PRO A 460 -18.41 -21.20 16.69
CA PRO A 460 -18.17 -19.82 16.33
C PRO A 460 -17.86 -19.63 14.85
N ALA A 461 -18.65 -18.80 14.18
CA ALA A 461 -18.45 -18.39 12.79
C ALA A 461 -17.60 -17.12 12.69
N ILE A 462 -17.84 -16.17 13.60
CA ILE A 462 -17.16 -14.87 13.63
C ILE A 462 -16.79 -14.58 15.09
N VAL A 463 -15.56 -14.16 15.32
CA VAL A 463 -15.04 -13.85 16.65
C VAL A 463 -14.24 -12.56 16.63
N ARG A 464 -14.18 -11.89 17.78
CA ARG A 464 -13.32 -10.73 18.01
C ARG A 464 -12.55 -10.87 19.32
N GLY A 465 -11.42 -10.18 19.43
CA GLY A 465 -10.61 -10.17 20.64
C GLY A 465 -9.45 -9.18 20.56
N ARG A 466 -8.52 -9.29 21.48
CA ARG A 466 -7.33 -8.41 21.57
C ARG A 466 -6.04 -9.21 21.57
N PHE A 467 -5.00 -8.59 21.03
CA PHE A 467 -3.62 -9.06 21.17
C PHE A 467 -2.73 -7.86 21.44
N GLY A 468 -2.23 -7.75 22.69
CA GLY A 468 -1.62 -6.50 23.16
C GLY A 468 -2.63 -5.35 23.12
N SER A 469 -2.25 -4.23 22.53
CA SER A 469 -3.12 -3.06 22.36
C SER A 469 -3.98 -3.11 21.10
N GLY A 470 -3.75 -4.06 20.18
CA GLY A 470 -4.50 -4.18 18.93
C GLY A 470 -5.74 -5.03 19.03
N ARG A 471 -6.67 -4.78 18.12
CA ARG A 471 -7.92 -5.54 17.96
C ARG A 471 -7.79 -6.55 16.84
N VAL A 472 -8.37 -7.73 17.03
CA VAL A 472 -8.35 -8.85 16.10
C VAL A 472 -9.78 -9.30 15.82
N LEU A 473 -10.17 -9.37 14.55
CA LEU A 473 -11.48 -9.89 14.13
C LEU A 473 -11.29 -10.98 13.08
N LEU A 474 -11.86 -12.16 13.34
CA LEU A 474 -11.71 -13.33 12.48
C LEU A 474 -13.06 -13.77 11.93
N PHE A 475 -13.12 -13.92 10.60
CA PHE A 475 -14.21 -14.57 9.90
C PHE A 475 -13.78 -15.98 9.48
N SER A 476 -14.45 -17.00 10.00
CA SER A 476 -14.41 -18.32 9.36
C SER A 476 -15.07 -18.32 7.97
N PRO A 477 -16.29 -17.76 7.80
CA PRO A 477 -16.94 -17.67 6.50
C PRO A 477 -16.41 -16.49 5.67
N HIS A 478 -17.05 -16.26 4.51
CA HIS A 478 -16.70 -15.23 3.54
C HIS A 478 -17.81 -14.18 3.43
N PRO A 479 -17.85 -13.16 4.31
CA PRO A 479 -18.78 -12.05 4.13
C PRO A 479 -18.52 -11.36 2.79
N GLU A 480 -17.25 -11.30 2.34
CA GLU A 480 -16.91 -10.61 1.10
C GLU A 480 -17.56 -11.26 -0.14
N LYS A 481 -17.88 -12.56 -0.07
CA LYS A 481 -18.48 -13.35 -1.16
C LYS A 481 -19.98 -13.59 -0.97
N THR A 482 -20.62 -12.86 -0.06
CA THR A 482 -22.04 -13.05 0.27
C THR A 482 -22.81 -11.80 -0.14
N ASP A 483 -23.80 -11.98 -1.01
CA ASP A 483 -24.65 -10.90 -1.48
C ASP A 483 -25.42 -10.29 -0.29
N GLY A 484 -25.42 -8.96 -0.19
CA GLY A 484 -26.06 -8.21 0.90
C GLY A 484 -25.20 -8.01 2.14
N LEU A 485 -23.99 -8.58 2.20
CA LEU A 485 -23.04 -8.39 3.31
C LEU A 485 -21.81 -7.55 2.93
N GLU A 486 -21.90 -6.76 1.86
CA GLU A 486 -20.77 -5.99 1.32
C GLU A 486 -20.21 -4.96 2.30
N SER A 487 -21.01 -4.49 3.26
CA SER A 487 -20.60 -3.54 4.31
C SER A 487 -19.82 -4.20 5.45
N TRP A 488 -19.91 -5.52 5.64
CA TRP A 488 -19.41 -6.17 6.86
C TRP A 488 -17.90 -6.10 7.02
N LEU A 489 -17.15 -6.10 5.91
CA LEU A 489 -15.71 -5.90 5.96
C LEU A 489 -15.37 -4.49 6.45
N ARG A 490 -16.14 -3.48 6.03
CA ARG A 490 -16.00 -2.09 6.48
C ARG A 490 -16.37 -1.96 7.96
N SER A 491 -17.48 -2.56 8.41
CA SER A 491 -17.88 -2.48 9.82
C SER A 491 -16.89 -3.22 10.74
N ALA A 492 -16.38 -4.38 10.31
CA ALA A 492 -15.30 -5.07 11.02
C ALA A 492 -14.04 -4.21 11.11
N LEU A 493 -13.71 -3.48 10.05
CA LEU A 493 -12.59 -2.55 10.05
C LEU A 493 -12.82 -1.40 11.03
N ASP A 494 -13.97 -0.73 10.96
CA ASP A 494 -14.30 0.41 11.83
C ASP A 494 -14.20 0.01 13.31
N TRP A 495 -14.78 -1.13 13.69
CA TRP A 495 -14.61 -1.67 15.04
C TRP A 495 -13.15 -1.97 15.38
N SER A 496 -12.36 -2.49 14.45
CA SER A 496 -10.98 -2.91 14.73
C SER A 496 -10.03 -1.72 14.92
N ILE A 497 -10.30 -0.58 14.27
CA ILE A 497 -9.43 0.62 14.35
C ILE A 497 -9.90 1.65 15.40
N GLU A 498 -11.06 1.44 16.02
CA GLU A 498 -11.54 2.25 17.12
C GLU A 498 -10.51 2.35 18.24
N ARG A 499 -10.05 3.57 18.49
CA ARG A 499 -9.20 3.88 19.63
C ARG A 499 -10.08 4.19 20.82
N GLU A 500 -9.83 3.55 21.97
CA GLU A 500 -10.46 4.02 23.20
C GLU A 500 -10.04 5.46 23.48
N PRO A 501 -10.97 6.31 23.95
CA PRO A 501 -10.60 7.66 24.35
C PRO A 501 -9.55 7.54 25.45
N VAL A 502 -8.34 8.04 25.18
CA VAL A 502 -7.31 8.19 26.22
C VAL A 502 -7.95 9.02 27.33
N GLY A 503 -8.13 8.41 28.50
CA GLY A 503 -8.71 9.08 29.66
C GLY A 503 -7.98 10.41 29.86
N ARG A 504 -8.69 11.52 29.70
CA ARG A 504 -8.20 12.81 30.20
C ARG A 504 -8.01 12.61 31.69
N GLU A 505 -6.77 12.55 32.15
CA GLU A 505 -6.46 12.86 33.55
C GLU A 505 -7.02 14.26 33.80
N ILE A 506 -8.17 14.30 34.48
CA ILE A 506 -8.68 15.53 35.07
C ILE A 506 -7.67 15.85 36.18
N PRO A 507 -6.96 16.98 36.13
CA PRO A 507 -6.09 17.36 37.23
C PRO A 507 -6.98 17.51 38.46
N VAL A 508 -6.80 16.62 39.43
CA VAL A 508 -7.41 16.75 40.74
C VAL A 508 -6.83 18.03 41.34
N ALA A 509 -7.63 19.08 41.40
CA ALA A 509 -7.28 20.29 42.12
C ALA A 509 -7.03 19.89 43.58
N SER A 510 -5.77 20.02 44.00
CA SER A 510 -5.41 19.88 45.42
C SER A 510 -5.94 21.09 46.19
N PRO A 511 -6.37 20.90 47.45
CA PRO A 511 -7.17 21.85 48.23
C PRO A 511 -6.47 23.18 48.56
#